data_AF-B3SEB6-F1
#
_entry.id   AF-B3SEB6-F1
#
_cell.length_a   1.000
_cell.length_b   1.000
_cell.length_c   1.000
_cell.angle_alpha   90.00
_cell.angle_beta   90.00
_cell.angle_gamma   90.00
#
_symmetry.space_group_name_H-M   'P 1'
#
loop_
_entity.id
_entity.type
_entity.pdbx_description
1 polymer ?
#
loop_
_entity_poly.entity_id
_entity_poly.type
_entity_poly.pdbx_seq_one_letter_code
_entity_poly.pdbx_strand_id
1 'polypeptide(L)'
;LLFVISIQLKDILDTIPKNRRNKRCPLHSLDSHKYRSSGIWIDVWISLSQECREEIVTIDSQLLLGTTENYLRKHKFCSECRAKVIRAFAILLGELDIIAEKEYRKDLYDGIGCCCNEHCRCIKVRCDTDFIAHLIDRAEPEISGSRREHHAKSMEAAQEEILTCIGIHLWERLHRLWQKLRTEEQTWIMLFYLCIESLRRKSEIVLRGGEGETRLEKILQEFSEADKAKETKREQKR
;
A
#
# COMPACT_ATOMS: atom_id res chain seq x y z
N LEU A 1 12.70 -15.09 23.13
CA LEU A 1 13.13 -13.77 22.60
C LEU A 1 12.02 -13.06 21.82
N LEU A 2 11.48 -13.63 20.74
CA LEU A 2 10.40 -12.99 19.94
C LEU A 2 9.14 -12.63 20.73
N PHE A 3 8.72 -13.48 21.68
CA PHE A 3 7.55 -13.21 22.54
C PHE A 3 7.76 -12.03 23.50
N VAL A 4 8.96 -11.88 24.07
CA VAL A 4 9.31 -10.78 24.98
C VAL A 4 9.38 -9.46 24.21
N ILE A 5 9.98 -9.49 23.02
CA ILE A 5 10.01 -8.36 22.09
C ILE A 5 8.57 -7.95 21.72
N SER A 6 7.69 -8.92 21.44
CA SER A 6 6.28 -8.66 21.13
C SER A 6 5.49 -8.00 22.26
N ILE A 7 5.76 -8.33 23.53
CA ILE A 7 5.07 -7.72 24.67
C ILE A 7 5.56 -6.30 24.91
N GLN A 8 6.88 -6.08 24.85
CA GLN A 8 7.47 -4.76 24.98
C GLN A 8 7.06 -3.81 23.84
N LEU A 9 6.94 -4.36 22.62
CA LEU A 9 6.38 -3.67 21.48
C LEU A 9 4.97 -3.15 21.76
N LYS A 10 4.09 -4.01 22.27
CA LYS A 10 2.70 -3.65 22.54
C LYS A 10 2.57 -2.53 23.58
N ASP A 11 3.36 -2.60 24.64
CA ASP A 11 3.35 -1.62 25.72
C ASP A 11 3.85 -0.25 25.25
N ILE A 12 4.92 -0.21 24.43
CA ILE A 12 5.43 1.03 23.85
C ILE A 12 4.42 1.62 22.85
N LEU A 13 3.76 0.78 22.04
CA LEU A 13 2.73 1.22 21.10
C LEU A 13 1.54 1.90 21.79
N ASP A 14 1.17 1.43 22.98
CA ASP A 14 0.07 2.02 23.76
C ASP A 14 0.42 3.36 24.41
N THR A 15 1.71 3.70 24.54
CA THR A 15 2.18 5.01 25.03
C THR A 15 2.13 6.12 23.98
N ILE A 16 1.90 5.80 22.70
CA ILE A 16 1.82 6.79 21.62
C ILE A 16 0.46 7.51 21.70
N PRO A 17 0.43 8.86 21.72
CA PRO A 17 -0.82 9.62 21.81
C PRO A 17 -1.80 9.25 20.68
N LYS A 18 -2.97 8.70 21.03
CA LYS A 18 -4.03 8.35 20.09
C LYS A 18 -4.79 9.63 19.68
N ASN A 19 -5.08 9.79 18.39
CA ASN A 19 -5.78 10.96 17.88
C ASN A 19 -7.25 10.94 18.37
N ARG A 20 -7.76 12.04 18.94
CA ARG A 20 -9.13 12.09 19.51
C ARG A 20 -10.24 11.89 18.46
N ARG A 21 -9.95 12.02 17.15
CA ARG A 21 -10.90 11.77 16.07
C ARG A 21 -10.87 10.35 15.50
N ASN A 22 -9.81 9.58 15.76
CA ASN A 22 -9.63 8.25 15.18
C ASN A 22 -9.00 7.33 16.23
N LYS A 23 -9.63 6.19 16.56
CA LYS A 23 -9.14 5.27 17.61
C LYS A 23 -7.74 4.67 17.32
N ARG A 24 -7.18 4.93 16.14
CA ARG A 24 -5.84 4.50 15.70
C ARG A 24 -4.80 5.57 16.03
N CYS A 25 -3.59 5.15 16.40
CA CYS A 25 -2.50 6.11 16.62
C CYS A 25 -2.08 6.75 15.27
N PRO A 26 -1.51 7.97 15.26
CA PRO A 26 -1.09 8.65 14.04
C PRO A 26 -0.14 7.83 13.16
N LEU A 27 0.74 7.03 13.77
CA LEU A 27 1.67 6.13 13.07
C LEU A 27 0.99 4.86 12.50
N HIS A 28 -0.25 4.58 12.90
CA HIS A 28 -1.08 3.49 12.37
C HIS A 28 -2.25 3.99 11.52
N SER A 29 -2.42 5.31 11.42
CA SER A 29 -3.44 5.90 10.56
C SER A 29 -2.86 5.96 9.16
N LEU A 30 -3.03 4.87 8.40
CA LEU A 30 -3.04 4.95 6.96
C LEU A 30 -4.19 5.90 6.60
N ASP A 31 -3.90 7.19 6.42
CA ASP A 31 -4.91 8.18 6.01
C ASP A 31 -5.19 7.99 4.51
N SER A 32 -5.73 6.82 4.18
CA SER A 32 -6.02 6.35 2.82
C SER A 32 -7.23 7.05 2.20
N HIS A 33 -7.92 7.92 2.95
CA HIS A 33 -9.21 8.49 2.57
C HIS A 33 -9.15 9.88 1.94
N LYS A 34 -7.95 10.48 1.76
CA LYS A 34 -7.84 11.86 1.24
C LYS A 34 -7.01 12.02 -0.03
N TYR A 35 -6.30 11.00 -0.48
CA TYR A 35 -5.58 11.12 -1.74
C TYR A 35 -6.56 10.95 -2.90
N ARG A 36 -6.68 12.00 -3.73
CA ARG A 36 -7.36 11.88 -5.02
C ARG A 36 -6.62 10.82 -5.83
N SER A 37 -7.38 9.94 -6.46
CA SER A 37 -6.94 8.83 -7.31
C SER A 37 -5.97 9.24 -8.42
N SER A 38 -6.12 10.47 -8.91
CA SER A 38 -5.26 11.06 -9.94
C SER A 38 -3.89 11.43 -9.34
N GLY A 39 -2.91 10.53 -9.50
CA GLY A 39 -1.50 10.77 -9.17
C GLY A 39 -0.83 9.70 -8.32
N ILE A 40 -1.55 8.97 -7.45
CA ILE A 40 -0.94 7.97 -6.55
C ILE A 40 -0.15 6.90 -7.31
N TRP A 41 -0.68 6.50 -8.46
CA TRP A 41 -0.10 5.46 -9.29
C TRP A 41 1.20 5.91 -9.97
N ILE A 42 1.38 7.23 -10.23
CA ILE A 42 2.57 7.74 -10.93
C ILE A 42 3.82 7.59 -10.08
N ASP A 43 3.73 7.86 -8.76
CA ASP A 43 4.86 7.75 -7.83
C ASP A 43 5.38 6.31 -7.76
N VAL A 44 4.45 5.34 -7.79
CA VAL A 44 4.82 3.92 -7.88
C VAL A 44 5.39 3.61 -9.26
N TRP A 45 4.73 4.04 -10.32
CA TRP A 45 5.16 3.76 -11.69
C TRP A 45 6.60 4.24 -11.95
N ILE A 46 6.95 5.47 -11.56
CA ILE A 46 8.27 6.04 -11.80
C ILE A 46 9.37 5.38 -10.95
N SER A 47 9.02 4.83 -9.78
CA SER A 47 9.99 4.15 -8.89
C SER A 47 10.27 2.70 -9.30
N LEU A 48 9.43 2.09 -10.14
CA LEU A 48 9.63 0.74 -10.65
C LEU A 48 10.71 0.68 -11.74
N SER A 49 11.47 -0.41 -11.75
CA SER A 49 12.37 -0.74 -12.87
C SER A 49 11.57 -1.06 -14.13
N GLN A 50 12.22 -1.00 -15.30
CA GLN A 50 11.56 -1.33 -16.57
C GLN A 50 10.98 -2.75 -16.55
N GLU A 51 11.71 -3.74 -16.02
CA GLU A 51 11.25 -5.13 -15.91
C GLU A 51 9.94 -5.24 -15.12
N CYS A 52 9.84 -4.54 -13.99
CA CYS A 52 8.62 -4.52 -13.19
C CYS A 52 7.47 -3.82 -13.93
N ARG A 53 7.75 -2.76 -14.69
CA ARG A 53 6.73 -2.08 -15.50
C ARG A 53 6.18 -3.01 -16.58
N GLU A 54 7.05 -3.73 -17.29
CA GLU A 54 6.67 -4.75 -18.29
C GLU A 54 5.78 -5.86 -17.67
N GLU A 55 6.09 -6.29 -16.44
CA GLU A 55 5.27 -7.28 -15.73
C GLU A 55 3.87 -6.72 -15.36
N ILE A 56 3.77 -5.43 -15.03
CA ILE A 56 2.50 -4.78 -14.68
C ILE A 56 1.60 -4.65 -15.91
N VAL A 57 2.16 -4.26 -17.05
CA VAL A 57 1.43 -4.10 -18.31
C VAL A 57 1.14 -5.42 -19.02
N THR A 58 1.75 -6.51 -18.54
CA THR A 58 1.39 -7.87 -18.91
C THR A 58 0.29 -8.38 -18.00
N ILE A 59 -0.90 -8.56 -18.55
CA ILE A 59 -2.12 -8.92 -17.81
C ILE A 59 -2.53 -10.34 -18.19
N ASP A 60 -2.72 -11.20 -17.20
CA ASP A 60 -3.31 -12.52 -17.44
C ASP A 60 -4.76 -12.39 -17.95
N SER A 61 -5.09 -13.11 -19.02
CA SER A 61 -6.40 -13.01 -19.65
C SER A 61 -7.55 -13.44 -18.74
N GLN A 62 -7.36 -14.45 -17.89
CA GLN A 62 -8.39 -14.91 -16.95
C GLN A 62 -8.62 -13.89 -15.85
N LEU A 63 -7.54 -13.27 -15.36
CA LEU A 63 -7.65 -12.18 -14.41
C LEU A 63 -8.41 -10.98 -14.99
N LEU A 64 -8.11 -10.58 -16.24
CA LEU A 64 -8.84 -9.48 -16.88
C LEU A 64 -10.30 -9.83 -17.16
N LEU A 65 -10.59 -11.07 -17.55
CA LEU A 65 -11.96 -11.55 -17.70
C LEU A 65 -12.72 -11.43 -16.38
N GLY A 66 -12.11 -11.86 -15.26
CA GLY A 66 -12.68 -11.69 -13.93
C GLY A 66 -12.96 -10.22 -13.56
N THR A 67 -12.02 -9.30 -13.87
CA THR A 67 -12.24 -7.85 -13.72
C THR A 67 -13.43 -7.38 -14.57
N THR A 68 -13.50 -7.83 -15.82
CA THR A 68 -14.57 -7.47 -16.78
C THR A 68 -15.94 -7.97 -16.30
N GLU A 69 -16.04 -9.22 -15.85
CA GLU A 69 -17.30 -9.77 -15.37
C GLU A 69 -17.81 -9.08 -14.10
N ASN A 70 -16.89 -8.76 -13.18
CA ASN A 70 -17.18 -7.99 -11.98
C ASN A 70 -17.67 -6.58 -12.31
N TYR A 71 -17.01 -5.92 -13.27
CA TYR A 71 -17.40 -4.61 -13.79
C TYR A 71 -18.82 -4.66 -14.38
N LEU A 72 -19.08 -5.55 -15.33
CA LEU A 72 -20.39 -5.68 -15.97
C LEU A 72 -21.52 -5.98 -14.97
N ARG A 73 -21.22 -6.79 -13.94
CA ARG A 73 -22.16 -7.09 -12.84
C ARG A 73 -22.43 -5.86 -11.97
N LYS A 74 -21.38 -5.12 -11.59
CA LYS A 74 -21.47 -3.89 -10.78
C LYS A 74 -22.36 -2.85 -11.46
N HIS A 75 -22.28 -2.75 -12.79
CA HIS A 75 -23.03 -1.78 -13.60
C HIS A 75 -24.35 -2.29 -14.17
N LYS A 76 -24.74 -3.54 -13.85
CA LYS A 76 -26.03 -4.14 -14.25
C LYS A 76 -26.29 -4.07 -15.76
N PHE A 77 -25.28 -4.37 -16.57
CA PHE A 77 -25.45 -4.47 -18.02
C PHE A 77 -26.55 -5.48 -18.36
N CYS A 78 -27.41 -5.15 -19.34
CA CYS A 78 -28.36 -6.13 -19.87
C CYS A 78 -27.61 -7.29 -20.57
N SER A 79 -28.28 -8.42 -20.76
CA SER A 79 -27.70 -9.63 -21.37
C SER A 79 -27.06 -9.37 -22.73
N GLU A 80 -27.70 -8.55 -23.57
CA GLU A 80 -27.19 -8.21 -24.91
C GLU A 80 -25.92 -7.35 -24.85
N CYS A 81 -25.90 -6.31 -24.01
CA CYS A 81 -24.71 -5.45 -23.85
C CYS A 81 -23.57 -6.25 -23.22
N ARG A 82 -23.86 -7.12 -22.25
CA ARG A 82 -22.86 -8.03 -21.66
C ARG A 82 -22.27 -8.94 -22.73
N ALA A 83 -23.10 -9.56 -23.57
CA ALA A 83 -22.62 -10.45 -24.64
C ALA A 83 -21.72 -9.70 -25.64
N LYS A 84 -22.03 -8.44 -25.99
CA LYS A 84 -21.18 -7.62 -26.87
C LYS A 84 -19.81 -7.33 -26.25
N VAL A 85 -19.76 -6.97 -24.97
CA VAL A 85 -18.47 -6.74 -24.27
C VAL A 85 -17.63 -8.02 -24.23
N ILE A 86 -18.24 -9.17 -23.94
CA ILE A 86 -17.51 -10.45 -23.97
C ILE A 86 -17.03 -10.82 -25.38
N ARG A 87 -17.79 -10.50 -26.44
CA ARG A 87 -17.30 -10.66 -27.81
C ARG A 87 -16.11 -9.74 -28.11
N ALA A 88 -16.18 -8.47 -27.73
CA ALA A 88 -15.06 -7.53 -27.89
C ALA A 88 -13.78 -8.02 -27.18
N PHE A 89 -13.92 -8.68 -26.03
CA PHE A 89 -12.84 -9.33 -25.31
C PHE A 89 -12.28 -10.56 -26.06
N ALA A 90 -13.14 -11.43 -26.59
CA ALA A 90 -12.72 -12.58 -27.39
C ALA A 90 -11.98 -12.16 -28.68
N ILE A 91 -12.42 -11.07 -29.33
CA ILE A 91 -11.72 -10.47 -30.47
C ILE A 91 -10.34 -9.96 -30.05
N LEU A 92 -10.21 -9.30 -28.89
CA LEU A 92 -8.92 -8.84 -28.37
C LEU A 92 -7.93 -9.99 -28.17
N LEU A 93 -8.43 -11.18 -27.80
CA LEU A 93 -7.61 -12.39 -27.62
C LEU A 93 -7.34 -13.15 -28.92
N GLY A 94 -7.85 -12.67 -30.05
CA GLY A 94 -7.71 -13.32 -31.35
C GLY A 94 -8.55 -14.59 -31.52
N GLU A 95 -9.56 -14.82 -30.67
CA GLU A 95 -10.43 -16.00 -30.76
C GLU A 95 -11.57 -15.85 -31.75
N LEU A 96 -11.94 -14.61 -32.08
CA LEU A 96 -13.01 -14.29 -33.01
C LEU A 96 -12.49 -13.37 -34.12
N ASP A 97 -12.95 -13.63 -35.33
CA ASP A 97 -12.58 -12.84 -36.51
C ASP A 97 -13.22 -11.45 -36.49
N ILE A 98 -12.38 -10.42 -36.68
CA ILE A 98 -12.78 -9.00 -36.72
C ILE A 98 -13.75 -8.72 -37.89
N ILE A 99 -13.65 -9.48 -38.98
CA ILE A 99 -14.35 -9.23 -40.25
C ILE A 99 -15.88 -9.36 -40.10
N ALA A 100 -16.34 -10.13 -39.11
CA ALA A 100 -17.76 -10.35 -38.86
C ALA A 100 -18.45 -9.18 -38.14
N GLU A 101 -17.69 -8.25 -37.54
CA GLU A 101 -18.24 -7.26 -36.62
C GLU A 101 -18.28 -5.86 -37.22
N LYS A 102 -19.52 -5.40 -37.47
CA LYS A 102 -19.80 -4.04 -37.91
C LYS A 102 -19.44 -3.06 -36.79
N GLU A 103 -18.85 -1.92 -37.13
CA GLU A 103 -18.45 -0.85 -36.18
C GLU A 103 -17.27 -1.21 -35.26
N TYR A 104 -16.51 -2.27 -35.56
CA TYR A 104 -15.25 -2.54 -34.87
C TYR A 104 -14.15 -1.55 -35.28
N ARG A 105 -13.49 -0.94 -34.30
CA ARG A 105 -12.39 0.01 -34.50
C ARG A 105 -11.05 -0.58 -34.07
N LYS A 106 -10.17 -0.86 -35.04
CA LYS A 106 -8.83 -1.43 -34.78
C LYS A 106 -7.92 -0.48 -34.01
N ASP A 107 -8.08 0.81 -34.25
CA ASP A 107 -7.33 1.91 -33.63
C ASP A 107 -7.57 2.02 -32.12
N LEU A 108 -8.74 1.61 -31.61
CA LEU A 108 -9.01 1.61 -30.16
C LEU A 108 -8.11 0.66 -29.38
N TYR A 109 -7.63 -0.41 -30.01
CA TYR A 109 -6.72 -1.37 -29.39
C TYR A 109 -5.26 -1.15 -29.86
N ASP A 110 -4.95 -0.02 -30.50
CA ASP A 110 -3.56 0.29 -30.80
C ASP A 110 -2.73 0.38 -29.51
N GLY A 111 -1.61 -0.32 -29.47
CA GLY A 111 -0.81 -0.49 -28.26
C GLY A 111 -1.32 -1.55 -27.28
N ILE A 112 -2.33 -2.35 -27.65
CA ILE A 112 -2.78 -3.50 -26.87
C ILE A 112 -2.73 -4.74 -27.76
N GLY A 113 -1.89 -5.70 -27.37
CA GLY A 113 -1.75 -6.98 -28.07
C GLY A 113 -2.09 -8.16 -27.17
N CYS A 114 -2.39 -9.30 -27.77
CA CYS A 114 -2.45 -10.56 -27.05
C CYS A 114 -1.19 -11.39 -27.33
N CYS A 115 -0.71 -12.09 -26.32
CA CYS A 115 0.27 -13.16 -26.45
C CYS A 115 -0.46 -14.45 -26.09
N CYS A 116 -0.89 -15.18 -27.12
CA CYS A 116 -1.62 -16.44 -27.01
C CYS A 116 -0.74 -17.56 -27.59
N ASN A 117 -0.09 -18.32 -26.72
CA ASN A 117 0.59 -19.57 -27.05
C ASN A 117 0.07 -20.69 -26.14
N GLU A 118 0.47 -21.95 -26.37
CA GLU A 118 -0.04 -23.13 -25.64
C GLU A 118 0.08 -23.02 -24.10
N HIS A 119 0.99 -22.18 -23.59
CA HIS A 119 1.31 -22.08 -22.17
C HIS A 119 1.05 -20.69 -21.57
N CYS A 120 0.64 -19.71 -22.40
CA CYS A 120 0.52 -18.32 -21.99
C CYS A 120 -0.59 -17.64 -22.77
N ARG A 121 -1.55 -17.07 -22.03
CA ARG A 121 -2.63 -16.27 -22.57
C ARG A 121 -2.71 -14.96 -21.82
N CYS A 122 -1.91 -14.00 -22.26
CA CYS A 122 -1.81 -12.69 -21.64
C CYS A 122 -2.07 -11.56 -22.64
N ILE A 123 -2.48 -10.42 -22.11
CA ILE A 123 -2.66 -9.18 -22.84
C ILE A 123 -1.48 -8.29 -22.48
N LYS A 124 -0.77 -7.83 -23.49
CA LYS A 124 0.36 -6.91 -23.38
C LYS A 124 -0.12 -5.52 -23.75
N VAL A 125 -0.09 -4.63 -22.78
CA VAL A 125 -0.37 -3.21 -22.94
C VAL A 125 0.96 -2.50 -23.21
N ARG A 126 0.96 -1.49 -24.10
CA ARG A 126 2.13 -0.67 -24.39
C ARG A 126 2.68 -0.07 -23.10
N CYS A 127 3.96 -0.34 -22.83
CA CYS A 127 4.67 0.14 -21.64
C CYS A 127 5.09 1.61 -21.79
N ASP A 128 4.10 2.49 -21.96
CA ASP A 128 4.29 3.93 -22.12
C ASP A 128 3.51 4.69 -21.06
N THR A 129 4.13 5.70 -20.44
CA THR A 129 3.52 6.35 -19.27
C THR A 129 2.27 7.13 -19.63
N ASP A 130 2.25 7.81 -20.78
CA ASP A 130 1.10 8.59 -21.23
C ASP A 130 -0.05 7.67 -21.64
N PHE A 131 0.26 6.55 -22.29
CA PHE A 131 -0.72 5.53 -22.64
C PHE A 131 -1.36 4.90 -21.40
N ILE A 132 -0.56 4.55 -20.39
CA ILE A 132 -1.06 3.99 -19.13
C ILE A 132 -1.87 5.04 -18.35
N ALA A 133 -1.43 6.30 -18.34
CA ALA A 133 -2.20 7.40 -17.76
C ALA A 133 -3.58 7.52 -18.40
N HIS A 134 -3.64 7.48 -19.73
CA HIS A 134 -4.90 7.56 -20.45
C HIS A 134 -5.88 6.43 -20.07
N LEU A 135 -5.39 5.20 -19.94
CA LEU A 135 -6.21 4.05 -19.49
C LEU A 135 -6.70 4.22 -18.05
N ILE A 136 -5.85 4.73 -17.15
CA ILE A 136 -6.22 4.95 -15.75
C ILE A 136 -7.23 6.10 -15.61
N ASP A 137 -7.02 7.21 -16.31
CA ASP A 137 -7.92 8.36 -16.31
C ASP A 137 -9.32 7.97 -16.82
N ARG A 138 -9.35 7.11 -17.84
CA ARG A 138 -10.59 6.50 -18.33
C ARG A 138 -11.31 5.70 -17.25
N ALA A 139 -10.58 4.95 -16.43
CA ALA A 139 -11.12 4.15 -15.34
C ALA A 139 -11.45 4.97 -14.08
N GLU A 140 -10.96 6.21 -13.96
CA GLU A 140 -11.11 7.04 -12.76
C GLU A 140 -12.57 7.22 -12.29
N PRO A 141 -13.58 7.42 -13.17
CA PRO A 141 -14.97 7.50 -12.75
C PRO A 141 -15.42 6.24 -12.00
N GLU A 142 -14.90 5.08 -12.40
CA GLU A 142 -15.27 3.78 -11.85
C GLU A 142 -14.59 3.49 -10.51
N ILE A 143 -13.34 3.93 -10.40
CA ILE A 143 -12.53 3.88 -9.18
C ILE A 143 -13.12 4.81 -8.11
N SER A 144 -13.55 6.01 -8.52
CA SER A 144 -14.16 7.01 -7.65
C SER A 144 -15.59 6.68 -7.22
N GLY A 145 -16.15 5.56 -7.72
CA GLY A 145 -17.47 5.08 -7.34
C GLY A 145 -18.64 5.79 -8.04
N SER A 146 -18.40 6.42 -9.18
CA SER A 146 -19.47 6.98 -10.01
C SER A 146 -20.38 5.85 -10.49
N ARG A 147 -21.70 6.01 -10.31
CA ARG A 147 -22.70 5.09 -10.84
C ARG A 147 -23.32 5.73 -12.08
N ARG A 148 -22.76 5.43 -13.24
CA ARG A 148 -23.39 5.72 -14.53
C ARG A 148 -24.07 4.44 -15.02
N GLU A 149 -25.23 4.60 -15.64
CA GLU A 149 -25.83 3.54 -16.43
C GLU A 149 -25.03 3.40 -17.72
N HIS A 150 -24.45 2.22 -17.94
CA HIS A 150 -23.64 1.93 -19.11
C HIS A 150 -24.38 0.96 -20.02
N HIS A 151 -24.40 1.29 -21.31
CA HIS A 151 -24.99 0.44 -22.35
C HIS A 151 -24.03 0.36 -23.53
N ALA A 152 -23.45 -0.83 -23.76
CA ALA A 152 -22.66 -1.13 -24.95
C ALA A 152 -23.57 -1.46 -26.14
N LYS A 153 -24.15 -0.42 -26.75
CA LYS A 153 -25.07 -0.58 -27.90
C LYS A 153 -24.35 -0.93 -29.20
N SER A 154 -23.13 -0.42 -29.40
CA SER A 154 -22.26 -0.71 -30.56
C SER A 154 -21.08 -1.59 -30.16
N MET A 155 -20.39 -2.16 -31.15
CA MET A 155 -19.13 -2.87 -30.93
C MET A 155 -18.04 -1.91 -30.43
N GLU A 156 -17.97 -0.70 -30.98
CA GLU A 156 -17.10 0.37 -30.50
C GLU A 156 -17.31 0.62 -29.00
N ALA A 157 -18.56 0.80 -28.55
CA ALA A 157 -18.87 0.97 -27.13
C ALA A 157 -18.44 -0.23 -26.29
N ALA A 158 -18.53 -1.46 -26.84
CA ALA A 158 -18.05 -2.65 -26.16
C ALA A 158 -16.52 -2.68 -26.01
N GLN A 159 -15.77 -2.26 -27.03
CA GLN A 159 -14.30 -2.12 -26.97
C GLN A 159 -13.88 -1.08 -25.93
N GLU A 160 -14.60 0.05 -25.93
CA GLU A 160 -14.45 1.14 -24.97
C GLU A 160 -14.65 0.64 -23.51
N GLU A 161 -15.56 -0.30 -23.24
CA GLU A 161 -15.68 -0.92 -21.92
C GLU A 161 -14.51 -1.83 -21.56
N ILE A 162 -13.94 -2.55 -22.53
CA ILE A 162 -12.74 -3.37 -22.31
C ILE A 162 -11.54 -2.50 -21.94
N LEU A 163 -11.36 -1.35 -22.60
CA LEU A 163 -10.33 -0.38 -22.23
C LEU A 163 -10.51 0.13 -20.80
N THR A 164 -11.75 0.42 -20.39
CA THR A 164 -12.06 0.78 -19.00
C THR A 164 -11.65 -0.34 -18.04
N CYS A 165 -11.96 -1.61 -18.37
CA CYS A 165 -11.59 -2.77 -17.54
C CYS A 165 -10.07 -2.96 -17.42
N ILE A 166 -9.31 -2.70 -18.50
CA ILE A 166 -7.84 -2.71 -18.48
C ILE A 166 -7.33 -1.61 -17.55
N GLY A 167 -7.86 -0.40 -17.66
CA GLY A 167 -7.52 0.73 -16.78
C GLY A 167 -7.78 0.41 -15.30
N ILE A 168 -8.94 -0.17 -14.98
CA ILE A 168 -9.26 -0.64 -13.62
C ILE A 168 -8.22 -1.66 -13.14
N HIS A 169 -7.91 -2.66 -13.96
CA HIS A 169 -6.96 -3.72 -13.60
C HIS A 169 -5.56 -3.17 -13.31
N LEU A 170 -5.05 -2.28 -14.17
CA LEU A 170 -3.76 -1.63 -14.01
C LEU A 170 -3.73 -0.77 -12.74
N TRP A 171 -4.76 0.04 -12.52
CA TRP A 171 -4.88 0.85 -11.32
C TRP A 171 -4.91 -0.01 -10.06
N GLU A 172 -5.67 -1.11 -10.03
CA GLU A 172 -5.71 -2.02 -8.89
C GLU A 172 -4.36 -2.68 -8.59
N ARG A 173 -3.56 -3.02 -9.62
CA ARG A 173 -2.20 -3.53 -9.44
C ARG A 173 -1.28 -2.45 -8.84
N LEU A 174 -1.27 -1.25 -9.42
CA LEU A 174 -0.43 -0.15 -8.97
C LEU A 174 -0.84 0.34 -7.57
N HIS A 175 -2.13 0.42 -7.29
CA HIS A 175 -2.65 0.77 -5.98
C HIS A 175 -2.29 -0.28 -4.93
N ARG A 176 -2.31 -1.58 -5.26
CA ARG A 176 -1.83 -2.63 -4.35
C ARG A 176 -0.34 -2.52 -4.06
N LEU A 177 0.48 -2.21 -5.06
CA LEU A 177 1.91 -1.95 -4.87
C LEU A 177 2.14 -0.71 -3.99
N TRP A 178 1.39 0.37 -4.24
CA TRP A 178 1.43 1.57 -3.43
C TRP A 178 1.08 1.27 -1.96
N GLN A 179 0.00 0.51 -1.72
CA GLN A 179 -0.41 0.12 -0.37
C GLN A 179 0.68 -0.69 0.32
N LYS A 180 1.30 -1.66 -0.37
CA LYS A 180 2.42 -2.44 0.15
C LYS A 180 3.61 -1.56 0.53
N LEU A 181 4.01 -0.65 -0.37
CA LEU A 181 5.11 0.29 -0.12
C LEU A 181 4.81 1.13 1.13
N ARG A 182 3.59 1.67 1.24
CA ARG A 182 3.18 2.45 2.42
C ARG A 182 3.16 1.64 3.71
N THR A 183 2.73 0.38 3.67
CA THR A 183 2.77 -0.47 4.85
C THR A 183 4.20 -0.76 5.29
N GLU A 184 5.12 -0.98 4.35
CA GLU A 184 6.54 -1.20 4.65
C GLU A 184 7.18 0.08 5.22
N GLU A 185 6.99 1.24 4.58
CA GLU A 185 7.46 2.53 5.08
C GLU A 185 7.00 2.80 6.53
N GLN A 186 5.71 2.59 6.82
CA GLN A 186 5.18 2.78 8.18
C GLN A 186 5.78 1.79 9.17
N THR A 187 5.99 0.54 8.76
CA THR A 187 6.65 -0.48 9.58
C THR A 187 8.08 -0.06 9.91
N TRP A 188 8.84 0.46 8.95
CA TRP A 188 10.20 0.96 9.15
C TRP A 188 10.25 2.15 10.11
N ILE A 189 9.37 3.14 9.93
CA ILE A 189 9.27 4.31 10.82
C ILE A 189 8.98 3.86 12.25
N MET A 190 8.06 2.91 12.43
CA MET A 190 7.73 2.36 13.73
C MET A 190 8.93 1.66 14.38
N LEU A 191 9.61 0.79 13.65
CA LEU A 191 10.81 0.09 14.13
C LEU A 191 11.90 1.07 14.55
N PHE A 192 12.15 2.10 13.73
CA PHE A 192 13.14 3.13 14.03
C PHE A 192 12.81 3.93 15.30
N TYR A 193 11.54 4.35 15.43
CA TYR A 193 11.06 5.02 16.64
C TYR A 193 11.24 4.16 17.89
N LEU A 194 10.91 2.87 17.80
CA LEU A 194 11.08 1.92 18.90
C LEU A 194 12.54 1.72 19.30
N CYS A 195 13.44 1.67 18.32
CA CYS A 195 14.88 1.62 18.57
C CYS A 195 15.36 2.85 19.33
N ILE A 196 14.97 4.06 18.88
CA ILE A 196 15.33 5.31 19.56
C ILE A 196 14.75 5.35 20.96
N GLU A 197 13.47 5.02 21.14
CA GLU A 197 12.81 5.02 22.44
C GLU A 197 13.47 4.02 23.40
N SER A 198 13.85 2.84 22.91
CA SER A 198 14.56 1.84 23.69
C SER A 198 15.95 2.33 24.11
N LEU A 199 16.69 3.00 23.21
CA LEU A 199 17.97 3.61 23.53
C LEU A 199 17.82 4.75 24.55
N ARG A 200 16.81 5.62 24.38
CA ARG A 200 16.51 6.70 25.32
C ARG A 200 16.24 6.14 26.72
N ARG A 201 15.34 5.16 26.85
CA ARG A 201 15.03 4.52 28.14
C ARG A 201 16.26 3.87 28.78
N LYS A 202 17.08 3.16 28.00
CA LYS A 202 18.34 2.59 28.51
C LYS A 202 19.29 3.68 29.02
N SER A 203 19.42 4.80 28.29
CA SER A 203 20.24 5.93 28.74
C SER A 203 19.69 6.58 30.00
N GLU A 204 18.38 6.74 30.13
CA GLU A 204 17.73 7.27 31.34
C GLU A 204 17.94 6.36 32.54
N ILE A 205 17.86 5.03 32.36
CA ILE A 205 18.14 4.06 33.43
C ILE A 205 19.60 4.12 33.86
N VAL A 206 20.54 4.18 32.90
CA VAL A 206 21.98 4.31 33.22
C VAL A 206 22.27 5.62 33.96
N LEU A 207 21.67 6.75 33.53
CA LEU A 207 21.81 8.03 34.22
C LEU A 207 21.24 7.96 35.64
N ARG A 208 20.03 7.41 35.82
CA ARG A 208 19.43 7.21 37.15
C ARG A 208 20.22 6.24 38.02
N GLY A 209 20.81 5.20 37.43
CA GLY A 209 21.68 4.25 38.11
C GLY A 209 22.96 4.91 38.61
N GLY A 210 23.62 5.69 37.76
CA GLY A 210 24.83 6.44 38.11
C GLY A 210 24.58 7.54 39.15
N GLU A 211 23.47 8.28 39.05
CA GLU A 211 23.06 9.27 40.06
C GLU A 211 22.63 8.64 41.39
N GLY A 212 22.01 7.45 41.32
CA GLY A 212 21.57 6.69 42.49
C GLY A 212 22.74 6.14 43.30
N GLU A 213 23.72 5.55 42.63
CA GLU A 213 24.96 5.04 43.25
C GLU A 213 25.76 6.18 43.88
N THR A 214 26.00 7.28 43.15
CA THR A 214 26.74 8.44 43.71
C THR A 214 26.03 9.10 44.90
N ARG A 215 24.69 9.13 44.92
CA ARG A 215 23.94 9.69 46.06
C ARG A 215 23.97 8.77 47.28
N LEU A 216 23.88 7.45 47.08
CA LEU A 216 23.92 6.47 48.17
C LEU A 216 25.33 6.40 48.79
N GLU A 217 26.37 6.44 47.97
CA GLU A 217 27.77 6.54 48.41
C GLU A 217 28.01 7.79 49.26
N LYS A 218 27.47 8.94 48.85
CA LYS A 218 27.56 10.18 49.63
C LYS A 218 26.92 10.06 51.02
N ILE A 219 25.74 9.45 51.09
CA ILE A 219 25.03 9.22 52.37
C ILE A 219 25.82 8.26 53.26
N LEU A 220 26.40 7.19 52.71
CA LEU A 220 27.23 6.25 53.46
C LEU A 220 28.50 6.91 53.99
N GLN A 221 29.11 7.79 53.19
CA GLN A 221 30.27 8.56 53.61
C GLN A 221 29.93 9.51 54.78
N GLU A 222 28.80 10.23 54.70
CA GLU A 222 28.32 11.10 55.78
C GLU A 222 28.08 10.34 57.10
N PHE A 223 27.52 9.11 57.04
CA PHE A 223 27.36 8.26 58.23
C PHE A 223 28.71 7.84 58.83
N SER A 224 29.67 7.43 57.98
CA SER A 224 31.01 7.04 58.42
C SER A 224 31.76 8.19 59.11
N GLU A 225 31.68 9.39 58.54
CA GLU A 225 32.29 10.59 59.10
C GLU A 225 31.62 10.97 60.44
N ALA A 226 30.30 10.86 60.54
CA ALA A 226 29.57 11.10 61.78
C ALA A 226 29.94 10.11 62.89
N ASP A 227 30.17 8.84 62.57
CA ASP A 227 30.56 7.83 63.57
C ASP A 227 32.01 8.01 64.04
N LYS A 228 32.94 8.32 63.13
CA LYS A 228 34.32 8.72 63.49
C LYS A 228 34.35 9.97 64.37
N ALA A 229 33.49 10.95 64.08
CA ALA A 229 33.35 12.16 64.90
C ALA A 229 32.77 11.86 66.29
N LYS A 230 31.94 10.82 66.45
CA LYS A 230 31.45 10.38 67.76
C LYS A 230 32.52 9.59 68.53
N GLU A 231 33.30 8.75 67.86
CA GLU A 231 34.40 8.00 68.48
C GLU A 231 35.50 8.93 69.00
N THR A 232 35.97 9.87 68.17
CA THR A 232 36.95 10.89 68.59
C THR A 232 36.45 11.73 69.77
N LYS A 233 35.16 12.09 69.82
CA LYS A 233 34.55 12.76 70.98
C LYS A 233 34.46 11.89 72.24
N ARG A 234 34.38 10.56 72.09
CA ARG A 234 34.38 9.61 73.22
C ARG A 234 35.80 9.38 73.74
N GLU A 235 36.78 9.33 72.84
CA GLU A 235 38.19 9.21 73.19
C GLU A 235 38.73 10.47 73.87
N GLN A 236 38.32 11.66 73.43
CA GLN A 236 38.66 12.92 74.10
C GLN A 236 38.00 13.12 75.48
N LYS A 237 37.02 12.29 75.83
CA LYS A 237 36.32 12.29 77.12
C LYS A 237 36.81 11.18 78.08
N ARG A 238 37.73 10.34 77.63
CA ARG A 238 38.47 9.37 78.46
C ARG A 238 39.78 9.98 78.92
#